data_AF-A0A965PLA9-F1
#
_entry.id   AF-A0A965PLA9-F1
#
_cell.length_a   1.000
_cell.length_b   1.000
_cell.length_c   1.000
_cell.angle_alpha   90.00
_cell.angle_beta   90.00
_cell.angle_gamma   90.00
#
_symmetry.space_group_name_H-M   'P 1'
#
loop_
_entity.id
_entity.type
_entity.pdbx_description
1 polymer ?
#
loop_
_entity_poly.entity_id
_entity_poly.type
_entity_poly.pdbx_seq_one_letter_code
_entity_poly.pdbx_strand_id
1 'polypeptide(L)'
;MTLEELQHLLNLMDADNKKIRDAYRLGIDLIEFTESAQEVVNTLLKHVFDEHQYETLSWWMYEKDFGRREDLQMWDADGNEVCRTVEELHQFLFA
;
A
#
# COMPACT_ATOMS: atom_id res chain seq x y z
N MET A 1 8.34 -11.09 -5.38
CA MET A 1 6.94 -11.21 -5.81
C MET A 1 6.86 -10.78 -7.27
N THR A 2 6.07 -11.44 -8.12
CA THR A 2 5.85 -10.96 -9.50
C THR A 2 4.98 -9.69 -9.50
N LEU A 3 4.95 -8.96 -10.61
CA LEU A 3 4.08 -7.79 -10.76
C LEU A 3 2.59 -8.17 -10.57
N GLU A 4 2.15 -9.30 -11.14
CA GLU A 4 0.79 -9.80 -10.97
C GLU A 4 0.45 -10.12 -9.52
N GLU A 5 1.37 -10.78 -8.81
CA GLU A 5 1.18 -11.10 -7.39
C GLU A 5 1.12 -9.82 -6.54
N LEU A 6 1.96 -8.81 -6.83
CA LEU A 6 1.92 -7.53 -6.13
C LEU A 6 0.61 -6.80 -6.41
N GLN A 7 0.22 -6.67 -7.67
CA GLN A 7 -1.04 -6.03 -8.05
C GLN A 7 -2.23 -6.70 -7.35
N HIS A 8 -2.24 -8.03 -7.28
CA HIS A 8 -3.28 -8.78 -6.60
C HIS A 8 -3.32 -8.46 -5.09
N LEU A 9 -2.17 -8.47 -4.42
CA LEU A 9 -2.05 -8.10 -3.01
C LEU A 9 -2.58 -6.69 -2.75
N LEU A 10 -2.11 -5.70 -3.51
CA LEU A 10 -2.51 -4.31 -3.35
C LEU A 10 -4.02 -4.14 -3.56
N ASN A 11 -4.59 -4.81 -4.58
CA ASN A 11 -6.04 -4.78 -4.83
C ASN A 11 -6.85 -5.36 -3.69
N LEU A 12 -6.39 -6.45 -3.05
CA LEU A 12 -7.04 -7.02 -1.88
C LEU A 12 -7.03 -6.03 -0.70
N MET A 13 -5.88 -5.37 -0.47
CA MET A 13 -5.74 -4.36 0.59
C MET A 13 -6.65 -3.13 0.34
N ASP A 14 -6.70 -2.59 -0.88
CA ASP A 14 -7.60 -1.46 -1.21
C ASP A 14 -9.07 -1.85 -1.08
N ALA A 15 -9.44 -3.07 -1.51
CA ALA A 15 -10.80 -3.58 -1.37
C ALA A 15 -11.23 -3.74 0.09
N ASP A 16 -10.33 -4.20 0.97
CA ASP A 16 -10.61 -4.34 2.40
C ASP A 16 -10.74 -2.97 3.08
N ASN A 17 -9.78 -2.07 2.82
CA ASN A 17 -9.82 -0.69 3.30
C ASN A 17 -11.10 0.03 2.87
N LYS A 18 -11.56 -0.20 1.62
CA LYS A 18 -12.81 0.38 1.12
C LYS A 18 -14.03 -0.12 1.91
N LYS A 19 -14.12 -1.43 2.20
CA LYS A 19 -15.22 -1.99 3.01
C LYS A 19 -15.25 -1.39 4.41
N ILE A 20 -14.08 -1.26 5.06
CA ILE A 20 -13.96 -0.65 6.40
C ILE A 20 -14.42 0.82 6.36
N ARG A 21 -13.96 1.59 5.37
CA ARG A 21 -14.39 2.99 5.19
C ARG A 21 -15.90 3.12 4.94
N ASP A 22 -16.46 2.23 4.12
CA ASP A 22 -17.90 2.25 3.80
C ASP A 22 -18.75 1.84 5.01
N ALA A 23 -18.31 0.87 5.82
CA ALA A 23 -18.94 0.54 7.10
C ALA A 23 -18.91 1.73 8.07
N TYR A 24 -17.75 2.38 8.22
CA TYR A 24 -17.58 3.55 9.08
C TYR A 24 -18.51 4.71 8.68
N ARG A 25 -18.66 4.95 7.36
CA ARG A 25 -19.61 5.96 6.83
C ARG A 25 -21.07 5.67 7.16
N LEU A 26 -21.43 4.41 7.37
CA LEU A 26 -22.76 3.98 7.81
C LEU A 26 -22.92 4.00 9.33
N GLY A 27 -21.91 4.46 10.08
CA GLY A 27 -21.90 4.48 11.54
C GLY A 27 -21.57 3.12 12.17
N ILE A 28 -21.04 2.18 11.38
CA ILE A 28 -20.60 0.86 11.87
C ILE A 28 -19.09 0.91 12.04
N ASP A 29 -18.64 0.95 13.30
CA ASP A 29 -17.21 0.92 13.63
C ASP A 29 -16.70 -0.52 13.70
N LEU A 30 -15.71 -0.85 12.85
CA LEU A 30 -15.06 -2.16 12.77
C LEU A 30 -13.55 -2.07 13.03
N ILE A 31 -13.05 -0.93 13.53
CA ILE A 31 -11.62 -0.70 13.71
C ILE A 31 -11.02 -1.77 14.64
N GLU A 32 -11.57 -1.91 15.86
CA GLU A 32 -11.09 -2.91 16.83
C GLU A 32 -11.32 -4.36 16.35
N PHE A 33 -12.35 -4.59 15.53
CA PHE A 33 -12.65 -5.92 14.99
C PHE A 33 -11.60 -6.40 13.98
N THR A 34 -11.01 -5.47 13.23
CA THR A 34 -10.05 -5.77 12.14
C THR A 34 -8.59 -5.61 12.55
N GLU A 35 -8.32 -4.95 13.68
CA GLU A 35 -6.97 -4.63 14.15
C GLU A 35 -6.03 -5.84 14.19
N SER A 36 -6.45 -6.97 14.77
CA SER A 36 -5.60 -8.16 14.86
C SER A 36 -5.25 -8.76 13.49
N ALA A 37 -6.19 -8.73 12.54
CA ALA A 37 -5.94 -9.22 11.18
C ALA A 37 -4.98 -8.27 10.44
N GLN A 38 -5.16 -6.97 10.61
CA GLN A 38 -4.27 -5.96 10.04
C GLN A 38 -2.85 -6.07 10.59
N GLU A 39 -2.70 -6.33 11.90
CA GLU A 39 -1.39 -6.50 12.52
C GLU A 39 -0.66 -7.76 12.02
N VAL A 40 -1.38 -8.87 11.80
CA VAL A 40 -0.82 -10.07 11.16
C VAL A 40 -0.31 -9.74 9.76
N VAL A 41 -1.10 -9.03 8.94
CA VAL A 41 -0.69 -8.62 7.60
C VAL A 41 0.53 -7.70 7.65
N ASN A 42 0.52 -6.67 8.50
CA ASN A 42 1.64 -5.74 8.68
C ASN A 42 2.92 -6.47 9.09
N THR A 43 2.81 -7.42 10.02
CA THR A 43 3.95 -8.22 10.49
C THR A 43 4.57 -9.04 9.36
N LEU A 44 3.72 -9.67 8.52
CA LEU A 44 4.18 -10.44 7.36
C LEU A 44 4.81 -9.55 6.30
N LEU A 45 4.23 -8.38 6.01
CA LEU A 45 4.79 -7.42 5.05
C LEU A 45 6.18 -6.95 5.48
N LYS A 46 6.38 -6.64 6.78
CA LYS A 46 7.69 -6.27 7.34
C LYS A 46 8.73 -7.39 7.34
N HIS A 47 8.33 -8.64 7.10
CA HIS A 47 9.27 -9.75 6.86
C HIS A 47 9.64 -9.90 5.40
N VAL A 48 8.79 -9.45 4.48
CA VAL A 48 9.00 -9.54 3.03
C VAL A 48 9.79 -8.34 2.53
N PHE A 49 9.47 -7.16 3.06
CA PHE A 49 10.04 -5.88 2.67
C PHE A 49 10.97 -5.37 3.78
N ASP A 50 12.09 -4.78 3.39
CA ASP A 50 12.89 -4.00 4.33
C ASP A 50 12.12 -2.74 4.79
N GLU A 51 12.70 -2.02 5.76
CA GLU A 51 12.08 -0.84 6.35
C GLU A 51 11.72 0.22 5.29
N HIS A 52 12.63 0.51 4.37
CA HIS A 52 12.41 1.53 3.35
C HIS A 52 11.36 1.10 2.34
N GLN A 53 11.43 -0.14 1.88
CA GLN A 53 10.44 -0.74 0.98
C GLN A 53 9.04 -0.76 1.62
N TYR A 54 8.94 -1.12 2.90
CA TYR A 54 7.67 -1.13 3.63
C TYR A 54 7.09 0.29 3.78
N GLU A 55 7.93 1.27 4.13
CA GLU A 55 7.52 2.67 4.22
C GLU A 55 7.02 3.20 2.87
N THR A 56 7.75 2.95 1.77
CA THR A 56 7.33 3.34 0.43
C THR A 56 6.02 2.68 0.03
N LEU A 57 5.87 1.37 0.30
CA LEU A 57 4.63 0.64 0.02
C LEU A 57 3.44 1.23 0.80
N SER A 58 3.63 1.50 2.10
CA SER A 58 2.63 2.09 2.98
C SER A 58 2.21 3.48 2.49
N TRP A 59 3.18 4.34 2.20
CA TRP A 59 2.95 5.66 1.63
C TRP A 59 2.17 5.58 0.30
N TRP A 60 2.57 4.69 -0.61
CA TRP A 60 1.93 4.55 -1.91
C TRP A 60 0.48 4.09 -1.78
N MET A 61 0.21 3.17 -0.85
CA MET A 61 -1.12 2.65 -0.57
C MET A 61 -2.04 3.71 0.08
N TYR A 62 -1.56 4.36 1.14
CA TYR A 62 -2.43 5.15 2.03
C TYR A 62 -2.38 6.65 1.75
N GLU A 63 -1.20 7.21 1.51
CA GLU A 63 -1.06 8.65 1.29
C GLU A 63 -1.30 9.02 -0.17
N LYS A 64 -0.68 8.28 -1.09
CA LYS A 64 -0.84 8.46 -2.55
C LYS A 64 -2.17 7.93 -3.09
N ASP A 65 -3.05 7.42 -2.22
CA ASP A 65 -4.35 6.83 -2.57
C ASP A 65 -4.22 5.81 -3.71
N PHE A 66 -3.41 4.77 -3.47
CA PHE A 66 -3.22 3.71 -4.46
C PHE A 66 -2.68 4.23 -5.81
N GLY A 67 -1.74 5.18 -5.75
CA GLY A 67 -1.17 5.82 -6.94
C GLY A 67 -2.06 6.88 -7.61
N ARG A 68 -3.30 7.13 -7.13
CA ARG A 68 -4.25 8.06 -7.77
C ARG A 68 -3.92 9.53 -7.55
N ARG A 69 -3.21 9.87 -6.48
CA ARG A 69 -2.81 11.25 -6.19
C ARG A 69 -1.58 11.65 -6.98
N GLU A 70 -1.74 12.61 -7.88
CA GLU A 70 -0.66 13.17 -8.68
C GLU A 70 0.19 14.21 -7.91
N ASP A 71 -0.37 14.80 -6.84
CA ASP A 71 0.30 15.83 -6.04
C ASP A 71 1.36 15.25 -5.06
N LEU A 72 1.39 13.93 -4.90
CA LEU A 72 2.37 13.23 -4.09
C LEU A 72 3.36 12.47 -4.97
N GLN A 73 4.60 12.95 -4.99
CA GLN A 73 5.66 12.47 -5.87
C GLN A 73 6.83 11.96 -5.05
N MET A 74 7.52 10.93 -5.57
CA MET A 74 8.77 10.42 -5.02
C MET A 74 9.86 10.59 -6.08
N TRP A 75 11.04 11.02 -5.65
CA TRP A 75 12.17 11.32 -6.54
C TRP A 75 13.37 10.50 -6.10
N ASP A 76 14.08 9.91 -7.06
CA ASP A 76 15.36 9.25 -6.79
C ASP A 76 16.51 10.26 -6.63
N ALA A 77 17.71 9.75 -6.34
CA ALA A 77 18.90 10.57 -6.15
C ALA A 77 19.37 11.30 -7.44
N ASP A 78 18.97 10.80 -8.61
CA ASP A 78 19.30 11.37 -9.92
C ASP A 78 18.26 12.42 -10.38
N GLY A 79 17.19 12.61 -9.60
CA GLY A 79 16.12 13.56 -9.89
C GLY A 79 15.05 13.02 -10.84
N ASN A 80 14.95 11.69 -11.00
CA ASN A 80 13.84 11.08 -11.73
C ASN A 80 12.67 10.81 -10.78
N GLU A 81 11.46 11.07 -11.26
CA GLU A 81 10.24 10.68 -10.54
C GLU A 81 10.06 9.16 -10.62
N VAL A 82 9.77 8.54 -9.48
CA VAL A 82 9.64 7.09 -9.30
C VAL A 82 8.32 6.75 -8.58
N CYS A 83 7.93 5.47 -8.63
CA CYS A 83 6.72 4.96 -7.99
C CYS A 83 5.42 5.69 -8.40
N ARG A 84 5.30 6.14 -9.65
CA ARG A 84 4.08 6.77 -10.17
C ARG A 84 2.99 5.75 -10.40
N THR A 85 3.38 4.61 -10.97
CA THR A 85 2.49 3.49 -11.27
C THR A 85 2.83 2.27 -10.42
N VAL A 86 1.96 1.26 -10.46
CA VAL A 86 2.21 -0.02 -9.79
C VAL A 86 3.42 -0.75 -10.36
N GLU A 87 3.70 -0.60 -11.66
CA GLU A 87 4.89 -1.18 -12.30
C GLU A 87 6.16 -0.52 -11.79
N GLU A 88 6.18 0.81 -11.64
CA GLU A 88 7.33 1.53 -11.09
C GLU A 88 7.52 1.23 -9.60
N LEU A 89 6.42 1.09 -8.85
CA LEU A 89 6.48 0.61 -7.46
C LEU A 89 7.05 -0.81 -7.38
N HIS A 90 6.61 -1.72 -8.26
CA HIS A 90 7.16 -3.08 -8.31
C HIS A 90 8.65 -3.09 -8.59
N GLN A 91 9.09 -2.28 -9.56
CA GLN A 91 10.52 -2.09 -9.85
C GLN A 91 11.26 -1.58 -8.62
N PHE A 92 10.75 -0.56 -7.93
CA PHE A 92 11.39 -0.05 -6.72
C PHE A 92 11.52 -1.10 -5.60
N LEU A 93 10.49 -1.93 -5.41
CA LEU A 93 10.46 -2.92 -4.33
C LEU A 93 11.29 -4.17 -4.61
N PHE A 94 11.62 -4.46 -5.87
CA PHE A 94 12.23 -5.74 -6.26
C PHE A 94 13.39 -5.64 -7.26
N ALA A 95 13.84 -4.44 -7.64
CA ALA A 95 15.07 -4.22 -8.41
C ALA A 95 16.32 -4.42 -7.55
#